data_AF-W4KK17-F1
#
_entry.id   AF-W4KK17-F1
#
_cell.length_a   1.000
_cell.length_b   1.000
_cell.length_c   1.000
_cell.angle_alpha   90.00
_cell.angle_beta   90.00
_cell.angle_gamma   90.00
#
_symmetry.space_group_name_H-M   'P 1'
#
loop_
_entity.id
_entity.type
_entity.pdbx_description
1 polymer ?
#
loop_
_entity_poly.entity_id
_entity_poly.type
_entity_poly.pdbx_seq_one_letter_code
_entity_poly.pdbx_strand_id
1 'polypeptide(L)'
;MSLPEGTPPSTVLPPQKSGARAALEYTGIPPSWFEKRPRLPSRNWLIFIGVTSTVIGFYVHDRRECKRIREEYASRVRHLADEPLHSLEFARKVTVYGAKWPGDDDWDRSTRYFRKYVKPIFVAAAVDFEIIAGKRHGDLATRIAEDIKQQRRISLGLESPNVPGVPLPTQQTPEEKQRRLFAGGTVLVGRPAFKEYMAGLRRGWTEGLQKVDREESLAQELESDGRFDEPEETQNHIHSEDVDNEPLPTPSRLPPSRPGVFSPLSMRAPPPRSPIPEKTQSTGADVPPPARIPPQPPLLLVPFVNHIGLSQIPYMIIDFFNERAQVKAGAEAAYRLVMNETRPFIGPPSEPSQAESSSVSASPSMTNTDLAFDTKAELFYKSSTSKLPSETQKVRDDYYKSLPAKLDTARQLARREREPTSDEVAAPPPTEVELRAERLNKELRWRGDEKGWDIIRPDAPVDWDSRMEGALSVFVDPQDGHSNEVLKE
;
A
#
# COMPACT_ATOMS: atom_id res chain seq x y z
N MET A 1 -112.16 23.45 18.38
CA MET A 1 -110.94 24.23 18.08
C MET A 1 -109.91 23.87 19.14
N SER A 2 -108.94 23.04 18.80
CA SER A 2 -107.78 22.79 19.66
C SER A 2 -106.64 22.34 18.76
N LEU A 3 -105.63 23.20 18.66
CA LEU A 3 -104.37 22.95 17.95
C LEU A 3 -103.58 21.86 18.69
N PRO A 4 -102.81 21.01 17.99
CA PRO A 4 -101.94 20.03 18.62
C PRO A 4 -100.61 20.67 19.03
N GLU A 5 -100.22 20.44 20.28
CA GLU A 5 -98.96 20.90 20.88
C GLU A 5 -97.88 19.83 20.67
N GLY A 6 -96.75 20.24 20.08
CA GLY A 6 -95.67 19.35 19.67
C GLY A 6 -94.80 18.85 20.83
N THR A 7 -94.44 17.57 20.76
CA THR A 7 -93.53 16.87 21.67
C THR A 7 -92.11 17.45 21.63
N PRO A 8 -91.42 17.68 22.77
CA PRO A 8 -90.03 18.12 22.78
C PRO A 8 -89.05 17.00 22.40
N PRO A 9 -87.86 17.34 21.87
CA PRO A 9 -86.90 16.37 21.35
C PRO A 9 -86.17 15.60 22.46
N SER A 10 -86.04 14.29 22.29
CA SER A 10 -85.30 13.39 23.19
C SER A 10 -83.80 13.72 23.19
N THR A 11 -83.27 14.11 24.34
CA THR A 11 -81.84 14.31 24.56
C THR A 11 -81.14 12.95 24.69
N VAL A 12 -80.39 12.54 23.68
CA VAL A 12 -79.57 11.32 23.73
C VAL A 12 -78.32 11.63 24.55
N LEU A 13 -78.15 10.93 25.69
CA LEU A 13 -76.93 11.01 26.52
C LEU A 13 -75.72 10.49 25.73
N PRO A 14 -74.53 11.14 25.84
CA PRO A 14 -73.33 10.66 25.18
C PRO A 14 -72.89 9.30 25.77
N PRO A 15 -72.34 8.40 24.94
CA PRO A 15 -71.92 7.06 25.39
C PRO A 15 -70.79 7.17 26.44
N GLN A 16 -70.92 6.42 27.54
CA GLN A 16 -69.90 6.38 28.59
C GLN A 16 -68.59 5.80 28.04
N LYS A 17 -67.50 6.58 28.12
CA LYS A 17 -66.15 6.18 27.67
C LYS A 17 -65.53 5.26 28.73
N SER A 18 -65.29 3.99 28.42
CA SER A 18 -64.67 3.02 29.35
C SER A 18 -63.20 2.71 29.02
N GLY A 19 -62.43 2.36 30.06
CA GLY A 19 -61.09 1.76 29.97
C GLY A 19 -59.92 2.73 29.75
N ALA A 20 -58.84 2.24 29.14
CA ALA A 20 -57.58 2.96 28.87
C ALA A 20 -57.75 4.34 28.21
N ARG A 21 -58.89 4.56 27.54
CA ARG A 21 -59.29 5.85 26.94
C ARG A 21 -59.48 6.96 27.97
N ALA A 22 -60.15 6.67 29.09
CA ALA A 22 -60.36 7.66 30.15
C ALA A 22 -59.05 7.98 30.89
N ALA A 23 -58.15 7.00 31.01
CA ALA A 23 -56.86 7.16 31.68
C ALA A 23 -55.84 7.97 30.86
N LEU A 24 -55.88 7.87 29.53
CA LEU A 24 -54.92 8.51 28.64
C LEU A 24 -55.39 9.87 28.09
N GLU A 25 -56.66 10.25 28.29
CA GLU A 25 -57.21 11.56 27.86
C GLU A 25 -56.45 12.75 28.49
N TYR A 26 -55.89 12.56 29.69
CA TYR A 26 -55.10 13.58 30.41
C TYR A 26 -53.60 13.56 30.08
N THR A 27 -53.14 12.66 29.20
CA THR A 27 -51.71 12.52 28.84
C THR A 27 -51.28 13.41 27.68
N GLY A 28 -52.15 14.31 27.21
CA GLY A 28 -51.84 15.26 26.13
C GLY A 28 -51.85 14.65 24.71
N ILE A 29 -52.19 13.36 24.59
CA ILE A 29 -52.35 12.70 23.29
C ILE A 29 -53.77 13.01 22.77
N PRO A 30 -53.91 13.59 21.57
CA PRO A 30 -55.22 13.98 21.05
C PRO A 30 -56.15 12.75 20.91
N PRO A 31 -57.44 12.86 21.30
CA PRO A 31 -58.39 11.74 21.31
C PRO A 31 -58.61 11.14 19.91
N SER A 32 -58.39 11.93 18.85
CA SER A 32 -58.43 11.51 17.46
C SER A 32 -57.41 10.43 17.10
N TRP A 33 -56.33 10.29 17.86
CA TRP A 33 -55.32 9.25 17.66
C TRP A 33 -55.82 7.87 18.13
N PHE A 34 -56.69 7.84 19.15
CA PHE A 34 -57.30 6.61 19.69
C PHE A 34 -58.55 6.17 18.93
N GLU A 35 -59.24 7.10 18.24
CA GLU A 35 -60.41 6.80 17.40
C GLU A 35 -60.02 6.31 15.99
N LYS A 36 -58.83 6.68 15.53
CA LYS A 36 -58.33 6.29 14.21
C LYS A 36 -57.93 4.82 14.20
N ARG A 37 -58.85 3.94 13.82
CA ARG A 37 -58.53 2.54 13.49
C ARG A 37 -57.48 2.55 12.38
N PRO A 38 -56.26 1.99 12.59
CA PRO A 38 -55.26 1.95 11.54
C PRO A 38 -55.81 1.13 10.38
N ARG A 39 -56.05 1.77 9.23
CA ARG A 39 -56.37 1.05 8.00
C ARG A 39 -55.13 0.27 7.62
N LEU A 40 -55.30 -1.01 7.25
CA LEU A 40 -54.20 -1.78 6.70
C LEU A 40 -53.67 -1.02 5.49
N PRO A 41 -52.35 -0.85 5.38
CA PRO A 41 -51.77 -0.23 4.22
C PRO A 41 -52.08 -1.05 2.96
N SER A 42 -52.07 -0.38 1.80
CA SER A 42 -52.38 -1.03 0.53
C SER A 42 -51.43 -2.19 0.23
N ARG A 43 -51.82 -3.13 -0.65
CA ARG A 43 -50.99 -4.27 -1.05
C ARG A 43 -49.58 -3.86 -1.47
N ASN A 44 -49.45 -2.82 -2.30
CA ASN A 44 -48.14 -2.34 -2.77
C ASN A 44 -47.30 -1.79 -1.62
N TRP A 45 -47.92 -1.14 -0.65
CA TRP A 45 -47.22 -0.61 0.52
C TRP A 45 -46.81 -1.74 1.49
N LEU A 46 -47.65 -2.77 1.67
CA LEU A 46 -47.25 -3.97 2.43
C LEU A 46 -46.06 -4.68 1.77
N ILE A 47 -46.06 -4.83 0.44
CA ILE A 47 -44.92 -5.40 -0.29
C ILE A 47 -43.69 -4.52 -0.08
N PHE A 48 -43.81 -3.21 -0.24
CA PHE A 48 -42.71 -2.27 -0.04
C PHE A 48 -42.13 -2.35 1.38
N ILE A 49 -42.96 -2.30 2.42
CA ILE A 49 -42.50 -2.42 3.82
C ILE A 49 -41.95 -3.81 4.14
N GLY A 50 -42.57 -4.85 3.61
CA GLY A 50 -42.08 -6.22 3.77
C GLY A 50 -40.66 -6.36 3.23
N VAL A 51 -40.43 -5.94 1.98
CA VAL A 51 -39.11 -6.03 1.34
C VAL A 51 -38.10 -5.12 2.03
N THR A 52 -38.43 -3.85 2.25
CA THR A 52 -37.49 -2.89 2.88
C THR A 52 -37.13 -3.26 4.32
N SER A 53 -38.10 -3.66 5.15
CA SER A 53 -37.82 -4.09 6.53
C SER A 53 -37.02 -5.38 6.58
N THR A 54 -37.22 -6.30 5.63
CA THR A 54 -36.43 -7.54 5.53
C THR A 54 -34.97 -7.23 5.17
N VAL A 55 -34.74 -6.36 4.17
CA VAL A 55 -33.37 -5.93 3.78
C VAL A 55 -32.68 -5.20 4.93
N ILE A 56 -33.36 -4.28 5.61
CA ILE A 56 -32.83 -3.58 6.79
C ILE A 56 -32.57 -4.56 7.92
N GLY A 57 -33.47 -5.53 8.14
CA GLY A 57 -33.34 -6.59 9.14
C GLY A 57 -32.07 -7.42 8.94
N PHE A 58 -31.80 -7.85 7.70
CA PHE A 58 -30.57 -8.56 7.37
C PHE A 58 -29.32 -7.71 7.61
N TYR A 59 -29.33 -6.45 7.20
CA TYR A 59 -28.23 -5.54 7.46
C TYR A 59 -27.97 -5.37 8.97
N VAL A 60 -29.01 -5.05 9.76
CA VAL A 60 -28.87 -4.85 11.21
C VAL A 60 -28.41 -6.13 11.90
N HIS A 61 -28.95 -7.29 11.50
CA HIS A 61 -28.54 -8.59 12.02
C HIS A 61 -27.06 -8.84 11.76
N ASP A 62 -26.58 -8.68 10.52
CA ASP A 62 -25.18 -8.90 10.18
C ASP A 62 -24.24 -7.96 10.95
N ARG A 63 -24.63 -6.70 11.17
CA ARG A 63 -23.84 -5.75 11.97
C ARG A 63 -23.79 -6.10 13.46
N ARG A 64 -24.88 -6.65 14.01
CA ARG A 64 -24.89 -7.15 15.40
C ARG A 64 -23.99 -8.37 15.54
N GLU A 65 -24.05 -9.31 14.60
CA GLU A 65 -23.17 -10.47 14.57
C GLU A 65 -21.70 -10.09 14.43
N CYS A 66 -21.38 -9.13 13.56
CA CYS A 66 -20.03 -8.58 13.44
C CYS A 66 -19.50 -8.04 14.78
N LYS A 67 -20.33 -7.34 15.56
CA LYS A 67 -19.94 -6.82 16.89
C LYS A 67 -19.73 -7.97 17.88
N ARG A 68 -20.67 -8.93 17.92
CA ARG A 68 -20.59 -10.11 18.77
C ARG A 68 -19.28 -10.88 18.56
N ILE A 69 -18.94 -11.16 17.29
CA ILE A 69 -17.70 -11.88 16.94
C ILE A 69 -16.46 -11.08 17.37
N ARG A 70 -16.43 -9.76 17.13
CA ARG A 70 -15.30 -8.93 17.57
C ARG A 70 -15.13 -8.93 19.08
N GLU A 71 -16.23 -8.79 19.82
CA GLU A 71 -16.22 -8.80 21.28
C GLU A 71 -15.79 -10.15 21.84
N GLU A 72 -16.21 -11.25 21.20
CA GLU A 72 -15.78 -12.60 21.54
C GLU A 72 -14.27 -12.80 21.37
N TYR A 73 -13.70 -12.42 20.22
CA TYR A 73 -12.25 -12.55 20.03
C TYR A 73 -11.46 -11.53 20.85
N ALA A 74 -11.98 -10.32 21.05
CA ALA A 74 -11.34 -9.31 21.89
C ALA A 74 -11.28 -9.75 23.36
N SER A 75 -12.35 -10.37 23.89
CA SER A 75 -12.34 -10.90 25.26
C SER A 75 -11.36 -12.05 25.42
N ARG A 76 -11.22 -12.92 24.42
CA ARG A 76 -10.24 -14.01 24.41
C ARG A 76 -8.80 -13.51 24.51
N VAL A 77 -8.44 -12.42 23.81
CA VAL A 77 -7.05 -11.92 23.81
C VAL A 77 -6.75 -10.88 24.88
N ARG A 78 -7.77 -10.36 25.57
CA ARG A 78 -7.64 -9.26 26.53
C ARG A 78 -6.64 -9.54 27.65
N HIS A 79 -6.58 -10.79 28.12
CA HIS A 79 -5.67 -11.17 29.21
C HIS A 79 -4.20 -10.87 28.90
N LEU A 80 -3.78 -10.96 27.63
CA LEU A 80 -2.42 -10.68 27.20
C LEU A 80 -2.07 -9.20 27.27
N ALA A 81 -3.07 -8.32 27.17
CA ALA A 81 -2.85 -6.87 27.29
C ALA A 81 -2.65 -6.43 28.74
N ASP A 82 -3.14 -7.21 29.70
CA ASP A 82 -3.04 -6.92 31.13
C ASP A 82 -1.70 -7.40 31.74
N GLU A 83 -0.87 -8.14 30.98
CA GLU A 83 0.44 -8.60 31.41
C GLU A 83 1.42 -7.41 31.59
N PRO A 84 2.00 -7.22 32.78
CA PRO A 84 2.90 -6.09 33.02
C PRO A 84 4.24 -6.30 32.30
N LEU A 85 4.67 -5.29 31.56
CA LEU A 85 5.97 -5.25 30.89
C LEU A 85 7.02 -4.53 31.75
N HIS A 86 8.29 -4.93 31.65
CA HIS A 86 9.37 -4.21 32.32
C HIS A 86 9.54 -2.80 31.74
N SER A 87 9.92 -1.81 32.57
CA SER A 87 9.92 -0.38 32.17
C SER A 87 10.85 -0.03 30.99
N LEU A 88 11.90 -0.83 30.77
CA LEU A 88 12.84 -0.67 29.65
C LEU A 88 12.55 -1.62 28.49
N GLU A 89 11.63 -2.56 28.67
CA GLU A 89 11.27 -3.53 27.66
C GLU A 89 10.19 -2.96 26.73
N PHE A 90 10.23 -3.37 25.47
CA PHE A 90 9.25 -2.97 24.47
C PHE A 90 8.46 -4.17 24.01
N ALA A 91 7.15 -4.01 23.88
CA ALA A 91 6.27 -5.05 23.33
C ALA A 91 6.73 -5.45 21.92
N ARG A 92 6.55 -6.72 21.55
CA ARG A 92 6.83 -7.22 20.20
C ARG A 92 6.17 -6.33 19.12
N LYS A 93 6.84 -6.16 17.97
CA LYS A 93 6.38 -5.29 16.89
C LYS A 93 6.08 -6.10 15.65
N VAL A 94 4.84 -5.99 15.17
CA VAL A 94 4.36 -6.65 13.96
C VAL A 94 4.51 -5.72 12.76
N THR A 95 5.06 -6.20 11.65
CA THR A 95 5.10 -5.44 10.40
C THR A 95 3.98 -5.90 9.47
N VAL A 96 3.11 -4.98 9.06
CA VAL A 96 1.95 -5.27 8.20
C VAL A 96 2.24 -4.74 6.81
N TYR A 97 2.32 -5.65 5.83
CA TYR A 97 2.50 -5.30 4.43
C TYR A 97 1.17 -5.37 3.67
N GLY A 98 0.81 -4.25 3.05
CA GLY A 98 -0.30 -4.14 2.11
C GLY A 98 0.22 -3.78 0.72
N ALA A 99 -0.33 -4.41 -0.31
CA ALA A 99 -0.06 -4.06 -1.70
C ALA A 99 -1.32 -3.53 -2.38
N LYS A 100 -1.12 -2.79 -3.48
CA LYS A 100 -2.19 -2.30 -4.34
C LYS A 100 -2.86 -3.46 -5.06
N TRP A 101 -4.19 -3.48 -5.04
CA TRP A 101 -4.96 -4.47 -5.80
C TRP A 101 -4.91 -4.16 -7.30
N PRO A 102 -4.65 -5.16 -8.17
CA PRO A 102 -4.62 -4.96 -9.62
C PRO A 102 -5.90 -4.34 -10.19
N GLY A 103 -5.76 -3.23 -10.91
CA GLY A 103 -6.86 -2.55 -11.59
C GLY A 103 -7.76 -1.70 -10.69
N ASP A 104 -7.39 -1.53 -9.41
CA ASP A 104 -7.93 -0.48 -8.55
C ASP A 104 -7.08 0.78 -8.66
N ASP A 105 -7.68 1.95 -8.47
CA ASP A 105 -6.96 3.22 -8.31
C ASP A 105 -6.52 3.41 -6.86
N ASP A 106 -7.31 2.92 -5.89
CA ASP A 106 -7.03 3.02 -4.46
C ASP A 106 -5.96 2.00 -4.03
N TRP A 107 -4.74 2.47 -3.70
CA TRP A 107 -3.67 1.59 -3.17
C TRP A 107 -3.90 1.16 -1.71
N ASP A 108 -4.65 1.94 -0.92
CA ASP A 108 -4.86 1.72 0.52
C ASP A 108 -5.93 0.66 0.85
N ARG A 109 -6.51 -0.03 -0.15
CA ARG A 109 -7.63 -0.98 0.06
C ARG A 109 -7.26 -2.16 0.95
N SER A 110 -6.09 -2.75 0.74
CA SER A 110 -5.56 -3.83 1.59
C SER A 110 -5.34 -3.35 3.03
N THR A 111 -4.77 -2.16 3.20
CA THR A 111 -4.61 -1.52 4.51
C THR A 111 -5.95 -1.23 5.20
N ARG A 112 -6.97 -0.77 4.46
CA ARG A 112 -8.32 -0.54 5.01
C ARG A 112 -8.95 -1.85 5.47
N TYR A 113 -8.74 -2.94 4.73
CA TYR A 113 -9.17 -4.27 5.14
C TYR A 113 -8.54 -4.67 6.49
N PHE A 114 -7.22 -4.52 6.62
CA PHE A 114 -6.51 -4.76 7.88
C PHE A 114 -7.05 -3.89 9.03
N ARG A 115 -7.20 -2.57 8.81
CA ARG A 115 -7.72 -1.63 9.81
C ARG A 115 -9.13 -1.98 10.28
N LYS A 116 -9.95 -2.55 9.39
CA LYS A 116 -11.36 -2.87 9.66
C LYS A 116 -11.53 -4.21 10.39
N TYR A 117 -10.77 -5.23 10.02
CA TYR A 117 -11.02 -6.61 10.48
C TYR A 117 -9.96 -7.17 11.44
N VAL A 118 -8.69 -6.83 11.26
CA VAL A 118 -7.58 -7.41 12.04
C VAL A 118 -7.18 -6.48 13.19
N LYS A 119 -7.02 -5.18 12.89
CA LYS A 119 -6.58 -4.16 13.86
C LYS A 119 -7.36 -4.18 15.19
N PRO A 120 -8.71 -4.31 15.24
CA PRO A 120 -9.43 -4.30 16.50
C PRO A 120 -8.95 -5.36 17.50
N ILE A 121 -8.54 -6.54 17.02
CA ILE A 121 -8.04 -7.63 17.87
C ILE A 121 -6.60 -7.35 18.31
N PHE A 122 -5.75 -6.81 17.43
CA PHE A 122 -4.39 -6.39 17.82
C PHE A 122 -4.40 -5.30 18.89
N VAL A 123 -5.33 -4.34 18.77
CA VAL A 123 -5.50 -3.29 19.79
C VAL A 123 -6.00 -3.88 21.10
N ALA A 124 -6.92 -4.84 21.07
CA ALA A 124 -7.38 -5.54 22.27
C ALA A 124 -6.28 -6.36 22.96
N ALA A 125 -5.31 -6.86 22.20
CA ALA A 125 -4.15 -7.60 22.69
C ALA A 125 -2.91 -6.71 22.99
N ALA A 126 -3.03 -5.38 22.90
CA ALA A 126 -1.93 -4.42 23.06
C ALA A 126 -0.68 -4.70 22.17
N VAL A 127 -0.88 -5.26 20.98
CA VAL A 127 0.20 -5.56 20.03
C VAL A 127 0.58 -4.31 19.23
N ASP A 128 1.85 -3.93 19.25
CA ASP A 128 2.38 -2.83 18.43
C ASP A 128 2.53 -3.28 16.97
N PHE A 129 2.10 -2.45 16.03
CA PHE A 129 2.16 -2.76 14.61
C PHE A 129 2.53 -1.54 13.76
N GLU A 130 3.33 -1.78 12.70
CA GLU A 130 3.65 -0.79 11.67
C GLU A 130 3.05 -1.22 10.34
N ILE A 131 2.33 -0.30 9.68
CA ILE A 131 1.73 -0.57 8.38
C ILE A 131 2.60 0.01 7.28
N ILE A 132 3.05 -0.85 6.37
CA ILE A 132 3.79 -0.51 5.16
C ILE A 132 2.91 -0.84 3.97
N ALA A 133 2.52 0.18 3.21
CA ALA A 133 1.67 0.03 2.04
C ALA A 133 2.42 0.40 0.75
N GLY A 134 2.40 -0.50 -0.24
CA GLY A 134 2.90 -0.24 -1.59
C GLY A 134 1.91 0.62 -2.37
N LYS A 135 2.38 1.76 -2.91
CA LYS A 135 1.52 2.68 -3.67
C LYS A 135 1.29 2.19 -5.09
N ARG A 136 2.31 1.58 -5.69
CA ARG A 136 2.31 0.95 -7.02
C ARG A 136 2.66 -0.52 -6.92
N HIS A 137 2.48 -1.21 -8.04
CA HIS A 137 2.91 -2.60 -8.17
C HIS A 137 4.44 -2.67 -8.14
N GLY A 138 4.99 -3.58 -7.34
CA GLY A 138 6.44 -3.79 -7.23
C GLY A 138 7.17 -2.84 -6.26
N ASP A 139 6.48 -1.82 -5.71
CA ASP A 139 7.03 -0.93 -4.69
C ASP A 139 7.39 -1.70 -3.42
N LEU A 140 6.51 -2.63 -3.01
CA LEU A 140 6.71 -3.42 -1.80
C LEU A 140 7.90 -4.38 -1.98
N ALA A 141 7.98 -5.05 -3.13
CA ALA A 141 9.11 -5.92 -3.47
C ALA A 141 10.44 -5.16 -3.46
N THR A 142 10.45 -3.95 -4.02
CA THR A 142 11.63 -3.06 -4.03
C THR A 142 12.05 -2.68 -2.61
N ARG A 143 11.10 -2.21 -1.80
CA ARG A 143 11.37 -1.78 -0.43
C ARG A 143 11.92 -2.92 0.42
N ILE A 144 11.32 -4.12 0.35
CA ILE A 144 11.80 -5.28 1.10
C ILE A 144 13.21 -5.68 0.67
N ALA A 145 13.49 -5.68 -0.64
CA ALA A 145 14.82 -5.99 -1.13
C ALA A 145 15.86 -4.98 -0.63
N GLU A 146 15.52 -3.69 -0.60
CA GLU A 146 16.38 -2.63 -0.09
C GLU A 146 16.58 -2.70 1.43
N ASP A 147 15.52 -2.96 2.20
CA ASP A 147 15.58 -3.15 3.65
C ASP A 147 16.51 -4.32 4.01
N ILE A 148 16.38 -5.46 3.30
CA ILE A 148 17.26 -6.64 3.49
C ILE A 148 18.71 -6.29 3.13
N LYS A 149 18.94 -5.63 1.97
CA LYS A 149 20.30 -5.23 1.57
C LYS A 149 20.91 -4.26 2.57
N GLN A 150 20.15 -3.31 3.08
CA GLN A 150 20.60 -2.37 4.10
C GLN A 150 20.99 -3.12 5.39
N GLN A 151 20.15 -4.04 5.86
CA GLN A 151 20.46 -4.86 7.03
C GLN A 151 21.74 -5.68 6.83
N ARG A 152 21.92 -6.28 5.65
CA ARG A 152 23.13 -7.02 5.28
C ARG A 152 24.38 -6.14 5.21
N ARG A 153 24.27 -4.90 4.71
CA ARG A 153 25.39 -3.93 4.71
C ARG A 153 25.79 -3.56 6.13
N ILE A 154 24.81 -3.32 7.01
CA ILE A 154 25.05 -3.00 8.42
C ILE A 154 25.70 -4.19 9.14
N SER A 155 25.22 -5.42 8.93
CA SER A 155 25.78 -6.60 9.58
C SER A 155 27.21 -6.92 9.11
N LEU A 156 27.56 -6.53 7.88
CA LEU A 156 28.92 -6.65 7.34
C LEU A 156 29.81 -5.44 7.64
N GLY A 157 29.30 -4.40 8.32
CA GLY A 157 30.05 -3.18 8.64
C GLY A 157 30.36 -2.28 7.44
N LEU A 158 29.71 -2.50 6.29
CA LEU A 158 29.85 -1.66 5.09
C LEU A 158 29.14 -0.32 5.25
N GLU A 159 28.09 -0.27 6.07
CA GLU A 159 27.30 0.91 6.34
C GLU A 159 27.11 1.07 7.86
N SER A 160 27.41 2.25 8.39
CA SER A 160 27.13 2.57 9.79
C SER A 160 25.63 2.68 10.03
N PRO A 161 25.07 2.10 11.10
CA PRO A 161 23.65 2.25 11.41
C PRO A 161 23.30 3.74 11.55
N ASN A 162 22.15 4.15 11.03
CA ASN A 162 21.65 5.52 11.16
C ASN A 162 21.18 5.76 12.60
N VAL A 163 22.13 5.96 13.51
CA VAL A 163 21.89 6.27 14.92
C VAL A 163 22.05 7.79 15.09
N PRO A 164 21.06 8.51 15.65
CA PRO A 164 21.26 9.91 15.97
C PRO A 164 22.44 10.06 16.94
N GLY A 165 23.33 11.02 16.70
CA GLY A 165 24.65 11.14 17.36
C GLY A 165 24.66 11.30 18.88
N VAL A 166 23.49 11.31 19.53
CA VAL A 166 23.35 11.27 20.98
C VAL A 166 22.64 9.95 21.33
N PRO A 167 23.28 9.03 22.07
CA PRO A 167 22.61 7.81 22.52
C PRO A 167 21.56 8.16 23.57
N LEU A 168 20.28 8.10 23.20
CA LEU A 168 19.22 8.15 24.21
C LEU A 168 19.17 6.80 24.93
N PRO A 169 18.87 6.75 26.26
CA PRO A 169 18.72 5.50 27.00
C PRO A 169 17.58 4.60 26.45
N THR A 170 16.70 5.16 25.62
CA THR A 170 15.61 4.47 24.91
C THR A 170 16.06 3.90 23.54
N GLN A 171 17.31 4.13 23.12
CA GLN A 171 17.79 3.62 21.83
C GLN A 171 18.09 2.13 21.90
N GLN A 172 17.33 1.37 21.13
CA GLN A 172 17.52 -0.06 20.96
C GLN A 172 18.74 -0.34 20.08
N THR A 173 19.53 -1.33 20.48
CA THR A 173 20.59 -1.89 19.64
C THR A 173 19.99 -2.51 18.36
N PRO A 174 20.74 -2.58 17.24
CA PRO A 174 20.22 -3.20 16.02
C PRO A 174 19.81 -4.67 16.23
N GLU A 175 20.50 -5.39 17.11
CA GLU A 175 20.18 -6.77 17.47
C GLU A 175 18.87 -6.88 18.25
N GLU A 176 18.63 -6.00 19.23
CA GLU A 176 17.35 -5.94 19.96
C GLU A 176 16.18 -5.65 19.01
N LYS A 177 16.38 -4.72 18.06
CA LYS A 177 15.37 -4.43 17.02
C LYS A 177 15.06 -5.68 16.21
N GLN A 178 16.08 -6.43 15.81
CA GLN A 178 15.88 -7.69 15.09
C GLN A 178 15.12 -8.71 15.93
N ARG A 179 15.52 -8.94 17.20
CA ARG A 179 14.81 -9.86 18.11
C ARG A 179 13.33 -9.48 18.27
N ARG A 180 13.04 -8.20 18.38
CA ARG A 180 11.66 -7.67 18.47
C ARG A 180 10.85 -7.94 17.20
N LEU A 181 11.46 -7.81 16.02
CA LEU A 181 10.83 -8.14 14.74
C LEU A 181 10.57 -9.66 14.61
N PHE A 182 11.53 -10.48 15.03
CA PHE A 182 11.40 -11.94 15.06
C PHE A 182 10.26 -12.41 15.97
N ALA A 183 10.12 -11.81 17.15
CA ALA A 183 9.06 -12.14 18.10
C ALA A 183 7.66 -11.64 17.65
N GLY A 184 7.61 -10.58 16.85
CA GLY A 184 6.34 -10.01 16.37
C GLY A 184 5.78 -10.74 15.16
N GLY A 185 6.61 -10.96 14.14
CA GLY A 185 6.16 -11.52 12.87
C GLY A 185 5.75 -10.47 11.83
N THR A 186 5.42 -10.98 10.64
CA THR A 186 5.06 -10.19 9.46
C THR A 186 3.67 -10.57 8.98
N VAL A 187 2.79 -9.60 8.77
CA VAL A 187 1.43 -9.80 8.26
C VAL A 187 1.37 -9.42 6.80
N LEU A 188 0.96 -10.35 5.94
CA LEU A 188 0.80 -10.14 4.50
C LEU A 188 -0.68 -10.11 4.15
N VAL A 189 -1.16 -8.97 3.63
CA VAL A 189 -2.58 -8.77 3.31
C VAL A 189 -2.83 -9.01 1.82
N GLY A 190 -3.35 -10.20 1.53
CA GLY A 190 -3.74 -10.63 0.18
C GLY A 190 -2.61 -11.20 -0.67
N ARG A 191 -3.02 -11.86 -1.76
CA ARG A 191 -2.12 -12.47 -2.74
C ARG A 191 -1.10 -11.52 -3.38
N PRO A 192 -1.43 -10.27 -3.78
CA PRO A 192 -0.43 -9.35 -4.32
C PRO A 192 0.71 -9.04 -3.34
N ALA A 193 0.39 -8.81 -2.06
CA ALA A 193 1.39 -8.51 -1.04
C ALA A 193 2.31 -9.72 -0.80
N PHE A 194 1.76 -10.94 -0.85
CA PHE A 194 2.53 -12.17 -0.74
C PHE A 194 3.50 -12.36 -1.93
N LYS A 195 3.04 -12.19 -3.17
CA LYS A 195 3.90 -12.27 -4.37
C LYS A 195 5.04 -11.25 -4.32
N GLU A 196 4.73 -10.00 -3.99
CA GLU A 196 5.75 -8.95 -3.87
C GLU A 196 6.72 -9.19 -2.71
N TYR A 197 6.23 -9.70 -1.58
CA TYR A 197 7.08 -10.04 -0.43
C TYR A 197 8.10 -11.11 -0.78
N MET A 198 7.66 -12.20 -1.41
CA MET A 198 8.54 -13.31 -1.82
C MET A 198 9.53 -12.89 -2.90
N ALA A 199 9.09 -12.10 -3.89
CA ALA A 199 9.97 -11.52 -4.90
C ALA A 199 11.02 -10.58 -4.28
N GLY A 200 10.62 -9.74 -3.32
CA GLY A 200 11.51 -8.87 -2.56
C GLY A 200 12.52 -9.63 -1.71
N LEU A 201 12.08 -10.70 -1.04
CA LEU A 201 12.94 -11.58 -0.25
C LEU A 201 14.01 -12.23 -1.13
N ARG A 202 13.62 -12.80 -2.28
CA ARG A 202 14.56 -13.38 -3.24
C ARG A 202 15.57 -12.34 -3.70
N ARG A 203 15.10 -11.19 -4.20
CA ARG A 203 15.96 -10.10 -4.68
C ARG A 203 16.92 -9.60 -3.60
N GLY A 204 16.45 -9.43 -2.37
CA GLY A 204 17.26 -8.94 -1.24
C GLY A 204 18.42 -9.87 -0.85
N TRP A 205 18.23 -11.19 -0.97
CA TRP A 205 19.25 -12.19 -0.63
C TRP A 205 20.13 -12.62 -1.81
N THR A 206 19.57 -12.64 -3.04
CA THR A 206 20.29 -13.08 -4.24
C THR A 206 21.08 -11.95 -4.90
N GLU A 207 20.56 -10.72 -4.94
CA GLU A 207 21.25 -9.60 -5.58
C GLU A 207 22.43 -9.08 -4.73
N GLY A 208 23.39 -8.43 -5.39
CA GLY A 208 24.57 -7.84 -4.75
C GLY A 208 24.23 -6.70 -3.78
N LEU A 209 25.17 -6.42 -2.87
CA LEU A 209 25.03 -5.39 -1.84
C LEU A 209 25.46 -4.00 -2.31
N GLN A 210 25.83 -3.82 -3.57
CA GLN A 210 26.16 -2.50 -4.12
C GLN A 210 25.00 -1.52 -3.92
N LYS A 211 25.33 -0.30 -3.47
CA LYS A 211 24.36 0.80 -3.40
C LYS A 211 24.24 1.38 -4.81
N VAL A 212 23.36 0.78 -5.60
CA VAL A 212 23.02 1.28 -6.93
C VAL A 212 21.89 2.29 -6.76
N ASP A 213 22.16 3.56 -7.05
CA ASP A 213 21.09 4.54 -7.21
C ASP A 213 20.42 4.28 -8.57
N ARG A 214 19.17 3.83 -8.51
CA ARG A 214 18.40 3.45 -9.71
C ARG A 214 18.13 4.67 -10.58
N GLU A 215 17.96 5.85 -9.98
CA GLU A 215 17.74 7.09 -10.70
C GLU A 215 18.99 7.51 -11.46
N GLU A 216 20.16 7.43 -10.82
CA GLU A 216 21.45 7.75 -11.45
C GLU A 216 21.79 6.79 -12.59
N SER A 217 21.61 5.48 -12.36
CA SER A 217 21.83 4.48 -13.42
C SER A 217 20.91 4.69 -14.63
N LEU A 218 19.64 5.05 -14.37
CA LEU A 218 18.68 5.35 -15.43
C LEU A 218 19.01 6.68 -16.13
N ALA A 219 19.46 7.69 -15.39
CA ALA A 219 19.89 8.97 -15.95
C ALA A 219 21.02 8.76 -16.95
N GLN A 220 22.05 7.99 -16.57
CA GLN A 220 23.18 7.68 -17.44
C GLN A 220 22.76 6.92 -18.70
N GLU A 221 21.84 5.94 -18.58
CA GLU A 221 21.26 5.27 -19.74
C GLU A 221 20.51 6.25 -20.66
N LEU A 222 19.70 7.15 -20.10
CA LEU A 222 18.87 8.09 -20.88
C LEU A 222 19.68 9.22 -21.53
N GLU A 223 20.80 9.61 -20.92
CA GLU A 223 21.78 10.54 -21.49
C GLU A 223 22.47 9.91 -22.71
N SER A 224 22.77 8.62 -22.67
CA SER A 224 23.41 7.91 -23.80
C SER A 224 22.51 7.67 -25.01
N ASP A 225 21.20 7.87 -24.88
CA ASP A 225 20.19 7.60 -25.94
C ASP A 225 20.08 8.75 -26.97
N GLY A 226 20.74 9.89 -26.76
CA GLY A 226 20.83 11.00 -27.73
C GLY A 226 19.52 11.70 -28.12
N ARG A 227 18.38 11.35 -27.51
CA ARG A 227 17.06 11.98 -27.82
C ARG A 227 16.96 13.47 -27.47
N PHE A 228 17.87 13.97 -26.65
CA PHE A 228 17.96 15.38 -26.26
C PHE A 228 19.13 16.09 -26.95
N ASP A 229 19.85 15.40 -27.83
CA ASP A 229 20.92 16.02 -28.60
C ASP A 229 20.30 17.00 -29.59
N GLU A 230 21.01 18.08 -29.83
CA GLU A 230 20.59 19.03 -30.83
C GLU A 230 20.96 18.49 -32.21
N PRO A 231 20.06 18.53 -33.21
CA PRO A 231 20.50 18.28 -34.57
C PRO A 231 21.60 19.30 -34.88
N GLU A 232 22.77 18.82 -35.31
CA GLU A 232 23.80 19.71 -35.84
C GLU A 232 23.15 20.52 -36.98
N GLU A 233 22.88 21.79 -36.72
CA GLU A 233 22.50 22.70 -37.78
C GLU A 233 23.67 22.68 -38.77
N THR A 234 23.44 22.10 -39.95
CA THR A 234 24.28 22.37 -41.12
C THR A 234 24.48 23.88 -41.15
N GLN A 235 25.70 24.31 -40.86
CA GLN A 235 26.14 25.68 -40.95
C GLN A 235 25.87 26.16 -42.39
N ASN A 236 24.67 26.67 -42.61
CA ASN A 236 24.30 27.34 -43.83
C ASN A 236 25.09 28.65 -43.83
N HIS A 237 26.21 28.62 -44.56
CA HIS A 237 26.92 29.73 -45.15
C HIS A 237 26.20 31.08 -45.01
N ILE A 238 26.62 31.88 -44.04
CA ILE A 238 26.59 33.33 -44.22
C ILE A 238 27.93 33.67 -44.89
N HIS A 239 27.91 33.72 -46.22
CA HIS A 239 28.86 34.52 -46.96
C HIS A 239 28.66 35.98 -46.54
N SER A 240 29.53 36.50 -45.70
CA SER A 240 29.76 37.94 -45.59
C SER A 240 31.03 38.26 -46.35
N GLU A 241 30.89 38.48 -47.65
CA GLU A 241 31.89 39.22 -48.44
C GLU A 241 31.78 40.72 -48.09
N ASP A 242 32.97 41.31 -47.92
CA ASP A 242 33.32 42.72 -48.02
C ASP A 242 32.87 43.72 -46.94
N VAL A 243 33.72 43.88 -45.91
CA VAL A 243 34.28 45.20 -45.56
C VAL A 243 35.76 45.03 -45.19
N ASP A 244 36.62 45.63 -46.01
CA ASP A 244 38.07 45.74 -45.85
C ASP A 244 38.51 46.51 -44.59
N ASN A 245 39.69 46.10 -44.11
CA ASN A 245 40.66 46.82 -43.27
C ASN A 245 40.34 47.04 -41.78
N GLU A 246 40.90 46.19 -40.92
CA GLU A 246 41.84 46.59 -39.84
C GLU A 246 42.44 45.35 -39.14
N PRO A 247 43.74 45.33 -38.79
CA PRO A 247 44.40 44.15 -38.24
C PRO A 247 44.12 43.95 -36.73
N LEU A 248 43.86 42.68 -36.38
CA LEU A 248 43.72 42.11 -35.04
C LEU A 248 44.69 42.70 -33.98
N PRO A 249 44.24 43.15 -32.80
CA PRO A 249 45.12 43.41 -31.67
C PRO A 249 45.40 42.12 -30.90
N THR A 250 46.67 41.70 -30.92
CA THR A 250 47.24 40.66 -30.05
C THR A 250 47.07 41.01 -28.55
N PRO A 251 46.86 40.03 -27.66
CA PRO A 251 46.73 40.26 -26.21
C PRO A 251 48.11 40.45 -25.58
N SER A 252 48.70 41.64 -25.69
CA SER A 252 49.95 41.96 -25.00
C SER A 252 50.19 43.45 -24.79
N ARG A 253 49.25 44.17 -24.14
CA ARG A 253 49.57 45.43 -23.45
C ARG A 253 48.42 45.93 -22.57
N LEU A 254 48.40 45.48 -21.32
CA LEU A 254 47.75 46.22 -20.24
C LEU A 254 48.81 46.54 -19.18
N PRO A 255 48.95 47.81 -18.74
CA PRO A 255 49.81 48.15 -17.61
C PRO A 255 49.20 47.62 -16.29
N PRO A 256 50.01 47.15 -15.33
CA PRO A 256 49.50 46.62 -14.07
C PRO A 256 48.95 47.76 -13.19
N SER A 257 47.64 47.73 -12.94
CA SER A 257 47.03 48.57 -11.92
C SER A 257 47.50 48.12 -10.54
N ARG A 258 48.15 49.03 -9.81
CA ARG A 258 48.58 48.84 -8.42
C ARG A 258 47.36 48.72 -7.50
N PRO A 259 47.40 47.85 -6.47
CA PRO A 259 46.31 47.73 -5.51
C PRO A 259 46.26 48.96 -4.59
N GLY A 260 45.12 49.64 -4.61
CA GLY A 260 44.78 50.67 -3.64
C GLY A 260 44.65 50.09 -2.24
N VAL A 261 45.37 50.73 -1.31
CA VAL A 261 45.33 50.54 0.13
C VAL A 261 43.98 51.05 0.66
N PHE A 262 43.50 50.47 1.77
CA PHE A 262 42.29 50.79 2.58
C PHE A 262 41.06 49.90 2.39
N SER A 263 41.02 48.79 3.16
CA SER A 263 39.85 48.45 3.98
C SER A 263 40.25 47.50 5.13
N PRO A 264 40.08 47.88 6.42
CA PRO A 264 40.46 47.07 7.56
C PRO A 264 39.26 46.27 8.07
N LEU A 265 39.08 45.04 7.60
CA LEU A 265 38.24 44.05 8.27
C LEU A 265 38.86 42.67 8.06
N SER A 266 39.52 42.23 9.12
CA SER A 266 40.13 40.91 9.28
C SER A 266 39.03 39.84 9.23
N MET A 267 38.85 39.20 8.08
CA MET A 267 38.15 37.92 7.95
C MET A 267 39.20 36.83 7.85
N ARG A 268 39.42 36.21 9.01
CA ARG A 268 40.12 34.95 9.25
C ARG A 268 39.98 33.98 8.06
N ALA A 269 41.11 33.60 7.47
CA ALA A 269 41.18 32.53 6.48
C ALA A 269 40.52 31.26 7.05
N PRO A 270 39.70 30.52 6.27
CA PRO A 270 39.22 29.22 6.69
C PRO A 270 40.43 28.30 6.90
N PRO A 271 40.46 27.48 7.96
CA PRO A 271 41.53 26.49 8.11
C PRO A 271 41.54 25.58 6.87
N PRO A 272 42.70 25.02 6.50
CA PRO A 272 42.75 24.06 5.40
C PRO A 272 41.71 22.98 5.67
N ARG A 273 40.85 22.72 4.67
CA ARG A 273 39.98 21.54 4.67
C ARG A 273 40.87 20.35 4.99
N SER A 274 40.75 19.81 6.20
CA SER A 274 41.13 18.43 6.46
C SER A 274 40.53 17.60 5.33
N PRO A 275 41.27 16.62 4.77
CA PRO A 275 40.68 15.74 3.78
C PRO A 275 39.38 15.22 4.39
N ILE A 276 38.27 15.54 3.72
CA ILE A 276 37.02 14.83 3.94
C ILE A 276 37.46 13.37 3.88
N PRO A 277 37.30 12.55 4.93
CA PRO A 277 37.57 11.14 4.79
C PRO A 277 36.70 10.74 3.60
N GLU A 278 37.35 10.36 2.50
CA GLU A 278 36.70 9.62 1.45
C GLU A 278 35.99 8.53 2.23
N LYS A 279 34.65 8.65 2.33
CA LYS A 279 33.85 7.49 2.67
C LYS A 279 34.22 6.57 1.53
N THR A 280 35.14 5.64 1.80
CA THR A 280 35.37 4.48 0.98
C THR A 280 33.98 3.97 0.70
N GLN A 281 33.48 4.25 -0.51
CA GLN A 281 32.32 3.60 -1.04
C GLN A 281 32.80 2.17 -1.17
N SER A 282 32.73 1.41 -0.08
CA SER A 282 33.11 0.01 -0.05
C SER A 282 32.15 -0.63 -1.03
N THR A 283 32.65 -0.91 -2.22
CA THR A 283 31.92 -1.48 -3.32
C THR A 283 31.50 -2.87 -2.87
N GLY A 284 30.35 -2.99 -2.21
CA GLY A 284 29.75 -4.26 -1.78
C GLY A 284 29.34 -5.17 -2.94
N ALA A 285 29.93 -4.98 -4.12
CA ALA A 285 29.78 -5.77 -5.33
C ALA A 285 30.44 -7.15 -5.18
N ASP A 286 31.55 -7.25 -4.43
CA ASP A 286 32.33 -8.50 -4.31
C ASP A 286 31.81 -9.48 -3.25
N VAL A 287 30.71 -9.15 -2.55
CA VAL A 287 30.14 -10.03 -1.52
C VAL A 287 29.18 -11.03 -2.17
N PRO A 288 29.50 -12.34 -2.22
CA PRO A 288 28.60 -13.33 -2.81
C PRO A 288 27.31 -13.49 -1.99
N PRO A 289 26.21 -13.94 -2.61
CA PRO A 289 24.97 -14.22 -1.90
C PRO A 289 25.17 -15.38 -0.89
N PRO A 290 24.59 -15.31 0.31
CA PRO A 290 24.82 -16.31 1.36
C PRO A 290 24.29 -17.68 0.95
N ALA A 291 25.00 -18.74 1.32
CA ALA A 291 24.63 -20.12 1.00
C ALA A 291 23.31 -20.56 1.65
N ARG A 292 22.97 -19.99 2.82
CA ARG A 292 21.70 -20.20 3.51
C ARG A 292 21.13 -18.85 3.94
N ILE A 293 19.82 -18.69 3.79
CA ILE A 293 19.11 -17.51 4.26
C ILE A 293 18.92 -17.65 5.77
N PRO A 294 19.23 -16.61 6.58
CA PRO A 294 18.96 -16.65 8.02
C PRO A 294 17.46 -16.77 8.26
N PRO A 295 17.04 -17.29 9.43
CA PRO A 295 15.62 -17.38 9.76
C PRO A 295 14.96 -16.00 9.56
N GLN A 296 13.72 -16.01 9.07
CA GLN A 296 12.91 -14.81 8.86
C GLN A 296 11.81 -14.75 9.92
N PRO A 297 11.23 -13.56 10.18
CA PRO A 297 10.06 -13.45 11.06
C PRO A 297 8.90 -14.31 10.53
N PRO A 298 8.10 -14.94 11.43
CA PRO A 298 6.97 -15.76 11.04
C PRO A 298 5.93 -14.95 10.25
N LEU A 299 5.32 -15.58 9.26
CA LEU A 299 4.37 -14.98 8.32
C LEU A 299 2.92 -15.26 8.74
N LEU A 300 2.11 -14.21 8.82
CA LEU A 300 0.65 -14.30 8.90
C LEU A 300 0.07 -13.98 7.53
N LEU A 301 -0.58 -14.97 6.92
CA LEU A 301 -1.22 -14.84 5.63
C LEU A 301 -2.70 -14.48 5.81
N VAL A 302 -3.08 -13.24 5.45
CA VAL A 302 -4.46 -12.74 5.58
C VAL A 302 -5.10 -12.72 4.20
N PRO A 303 -6.12 -13.55 3.93
CA PRO A 303 -6.78 -13.57 2.62
C PRO A 303 -7.49 -12.24 2.39
N PHE A 304 -7.38 -11.70 1.18
CA PHE A 304 -7.98 -10.42 0.83
C PHE A 304 -8.38 -10.43 -0.64
N VAL A 305 -9.65 -10.16 -0.89
CA VAL A 305 -10.23 -10.02 -2.22
C VAL A 305 -10.89 -8.65 -2.32
N ASN A 306 -10.67 -7.96 -3.43
CA ASN A 306 -11.34 -6.70 -3.72
C ASN A 306 -12.14 -6.84 -5.02
N HIS A 307 -13.46 -6.69 -4.92
CA HIS A 307 -14.35 -6.81 -6.06
C HIS A 307 -14.45 -5.48 -6.81
N ILE A 308 -14.10 -5.48 -8.10
CA ILE A 308 -14.03 -4.27 -8.94
C ILE A 308 -14.76 -4.49 -10.27
N GLY A 309 -15.57 -3.51 -10.64
CA GLY A 309 -16.26 -3.46 -11.92
C GLY A 309 -17.71 -3.93 -11.87
N LEU A 310 -18.47 -3.60 -12.92
CA LEU A 310 -19.92 -3.82 -12.97
C LEU A 310 -20.29 -5.32 -12.91
N SER A 311 -19.49 -6.19 -13.51
CA SER A 311 -19.72 -7.64 -13.49
C SER A 311 -19.59 -8.26 -12.08
N GLN A 312 -18.87 -7.59 -11.17
CA GLN A 312 -18.64 -8.08 -9.81
C GLN A 312 -19.57 -7.45 -8.76
N ILE A 313 -20.49 -6.56 -9.16
CA ILE A 313 -21.48 -5.95 -8.26
C ILE A 313 -22.29 -7.01 -7.47
N PRO A 314 -22.73 -8.15 -8.04
CA PRO A 314 -23.43 -9.16 -7.27
C PRO A 314 -22.60 -9.70 -6.09
N TYR A 315 -21.30 -9.92 -6.29
CA TYR A 315 -20.40 -10.34 -5.22
C TYR A 315 -20.24 -9.24 -4.16
N MET A 316 -20.14 -7.97 -4.57
CA MET A 316 -20.10 -6.83 -3.64
C MET A 316 -21.35 -6.75 -2.75
N ILE A 317 -22.53 -7.03 -3.32
CA ILE A 317 -23.80 -7.04 -2.57
C ILE A 317 -23.80 -8.22 -1.58
N ILE A 318 -23.36 -9.40 -1.99
CA ILE A 318 -23.25 -10.57 -1.11
C ILE A 318 -22.30 -10.28 0.05
N ASP A 319 -21.12 -9.74 -0.22
CA ASP A 319 -20.14 -9.35 0.79
C ASP A 319 -20.68 -8.28 1.74
N PHE A 320 -21.46 -7.33 1.24
CA PHE A 320 -22.07 -6.28 2.06
C PHE A 320 -23.04 -6.83 3.11
N PHE A 321 -23.80 -7.88 2.78
CA PHE A 321 -24.74 -8.56 3.68
C PHE A 321 -24.12 -9.73 4.46
N ASN A 322 -22.90 -10.15 4.11
CA ASN A 322 -22.17 -11.23 4.78
C ASN A 322 -20.82 -10.75 5.31
N GLU A 323 -20.79 -9.55 5.89
CA GLU A 323 -19.56 -8.98 6.42
C GLU A 323 -19.04 -9.77 7.63
N ARG A 324 -19.94 -10.46 8.35
CA ARG A 324 -19.57 -11.33 9.48
C ARG A 324 -18.51 -12.37 9.13
N ALA A 325 -18.50 -12.87 7.89
CA ALA A 325 -17.52 -13.85 7.44
C ALA A 325 -16.11 -13.21 7.35
N GLN A 326 -16.03 -11.99 6.83
CA GLN A 326 -14.76 -11.25 6.75
C GLN A 326 -14.26 -10.83 8.15
N VAL A 327 -15.18 -10.43 9.03
CA VAL A 327 -14.85 -10.13 10.44
C VAL A 327 -14.31 -11.36 11.14
N LYS A 328 -14.96 -12.52 10.97
CA LYS A 328 -14.51 -13.79 11.56
C LYS A 328 -13.13 -14.18 11.03
N ALA A 329 -12.93 -14.17 9.71
CA ALA A 329 -11.65 -14.52 9.10
C ALA A 329 -10.51 -13.58 9.56
N GLY A 330 -10.77 -12.27 9.65
CA GLY A 330 -9.79 -11.30 10.15
C GLY A 330 -9.50 -11.46 11.64
N ALA A 331 -10.52 -11.79 12.45
CA ALA A 331 -10.34 -12.04 13.88
C ALA A 331 -9.59 -13.34 14.15
N GLU A 332 -9.87 -14.41 13.41
CA GLU A 332 -9.12 -15.67 13.45
C GLU A 332 -7.66 -15.47 13.04
N ALA A 333 -7.41 -14.76 11.94
CA ALA A 333 -6.05 -14.43 11.53
C ALA A 333 -5.29 -13.64 12.60
N ALA A 334 -5.95 -12.65 13.22
CA ALA A 334 -5.35 -11.89 14.31
C ALA A 334 -5.04 -12.78 15.52
N TYR A 335 -5.97 -13.67 15.88
CA TYR A 335 -5.85 -14.60 16.99
C TYR A 335 -4.66 -15.55 16.82
N ARG A 336 -4.43 -16.09 15.61
CA ARG A 336 -3.26 -16.93 15.27
C ARG A 336 -1.94 -16.26 15.59
N LEU A 337 -1.78 -15.00 15.18
CA LEU A 337 -0.55 -14.24 15.45
C LEU A 337 -0.38 -13.94 16.94
N VAL A 338 -1.48 -13.60 17.62
CA VAL A 338 -1.46 -13.29 19.04
C VAL A 338 -1.03 -14.52 19.86
N MET A 339 -1.57 -15.70 19.55
CA MET A 339 -1.21 -16.97 20.22
C MET A 339 0.20 -17.46 19.88
N ASN A 340 0.82 -16.94 18.81
CA ASN A 340 2.23 -17.18 18.45
C ASN A 340 2.58 -18.65 18.14
N GLU A 341 1.60 -19.47 17.78
CA GLU A 341 1.85 -20.84 17.32
C GLU A 341 2.27 -20.84 15.84
N THR A 342 3.40 -21.47 15.56
CA THR A 342 4.01 -21.46 14.22
C THR A 342 4.35 -22.86 13.73
N ARG A 343 4.33 -23.02 12.41
CA ARG A 343 4.83 -24.20 11.71
C ARG A 343 5.85 -23.79 10.63
N PRO A 344 6.74 -24.70 10.19
CA PRO A 344 7.60 -24.42 9.05
C PRO A 344 6.79 -24.16 7.78
N PHE A 345 7.29 -23.25 6.94
CA PHE A 345 6.70 -22.94 5.63
C PHE A 345 6.89 -24.13 4.70
N ILE A 346 5.81 -24.58 4.06
CA ILE A 346 5.84 -25.70 3.12
C ILE A 346 6.13 -25.13 1.73
N GLY A 347 7.35 -25.37 1.25
CA GLY A 347 7.81 -25.01 -0.09
C GLY A 347 7.31 -25.94 -1.20
N PRO A 348 7.65 -25.67 -2.46
CA PRO A 348 7.33 -26.58 -3.55
C PRO A 348 8.03 -27.92 -3.30
N PRO A 349 7.43 -29.06 -3.71
CA PRO A 349 8.07 -30.36 -3.53
C PRO A 349 9.44 -30.33 -4.18
N SER A 350 10.49 -30.68 -3.42
CA SER A 350 11.83 -30.88 -3.94
C SER A 350 11.75 -31.85 -5.11
N GLU A 351 12.23 -31.46 -6.30
CA GLU A 351 12.21 -32.30 -7.48
C GLU A 351 12.74 -33.70 -7.11
N PRO A 352 11.99 -34.78 -7.39
CA PRO A 352 12.48 -36.10 -7.08
C PRO A 352 13.77 -36.33 -7.87
N SER A 353 14.86 -36.59 -7.14
CA SER A 353 16.09 -37.15 -7.68
C SER A 353 15.73 -38.23 -8.70
N GLN A 354 16.24 -38.14 -9.92
CA GLN A 354 15.93 -39.02 -11.05
C GLN A 354 16.05 -40.50 -10.67
N ALA A 355 14.98 -41.09 -10.16
CA ALA A 355 14.79 -42.52 -10.01
C ALA A 355 13.29 -42.75 -9.88
N GLU A 356 12.74 -43.51 -10.83
CA GLU A 356 11.38 -44.06 -10.88
C GLU A 356 10.32 -43.17 -11.56
N SER A 357 10.40 -43.18 -12.88
CA SER A 357 9.30 -42.90 -13.79
C SER A 357 8.23 -44.01 -13.75
N SER A 358 6.99 -43.68 -13.41
CA SER A 358 5.83 -44.16 -14.18
C SER A 358 4.51 -43.52 -13.75
N SER A 359 3.87 -42.93 -14.76
CA SER A 359 2.42 -42.74 -14.95
C SER A 359 1.72 -41.47 -14.44
N VAL A 360 1.05 -40.86 -15.42
CA VAL A 360 -0.05 -39.88 -15.40
C VAL A 360 0.35 -38.41 -15.34
N SER A 361 0.26 -37.79 -16.53
CA SER A 361 0.18 -36.35 -16.77
C SER A 361 -0.89 -35.69 -15.89
N ALA A 362 -0.45 -35.12 -14.79
CA ALA A 362 -1.15 -34.07 -14.08
C ALA A 362 -0.08 -33.06 -13.66
N SER A 363 -0.26 -31.79 -14.04
CA SER A 363 0.53 -30.69 -13.48
C SER A 363 0.64 -30.88 -11.96
N PRO A 364 1.83 -30.78 -11.35
CA PRO A 364 1.99 -31.06 -9.93
C PRO A 364 1.00 -30.18 -9.17
N SER A 365 0.09 -30.79 -8.41
CA SER A 365 -0.95 -30.06 -7.71
C SER A 365 -0.31 -29.25 -6.58
N MET A 366 0.06 -27.99 -6.87
CA MET A 366 0.59 -27.00 -5.92
C MET A 366 -0.40 -26.67 -4.78
N THR A 367 -1.55 -27.33 -4.71
CA THR A 367 -2.65 -27.08 -3.77
C THR A 367 -2.29 -27.32 -2.31
N ASN A 368 -1.29 -28.15 -2.04
CA ASN A 368 -0.86 -28.48 -0.68
C ASN A 368 0.32 -27.64 -0.19
N THR A 369 0.76 -26.66 -0.99
CA THR A 369 1.92 -25.81 -0.71
C THR A 369 1.46 -24.43 -0.25
N ASP A 370 2.19 -23.80 0.68
CA ASP A 370 1.86 -22.45 1.17
C ASP A 370 1.98 -21.38 0.07
N LEU A 371 2.76 -21.67 -0.97
CA LEU A 371 2.84 -20.85 -2.20
C LEU A 371 1.50 -20.70 -2.91
N ALA A 372 0.56 -21.64 -2.74
CA ALA A 372 -0.78 -21.54 -3.32
C ALA A 372 -1.76 -20.67 -2.50
N PHE A 373 -1.28 -20.02 -1.43
CA PHE A 373 -2.07 -19.11 -0.62
C PHE A 373 -2.87 -18.12 -1.48
N ASP A 374 -4.20 -18.11 -1.31
CA ASP A 374 -5.11 -17.13 -1.93
C ASP A 374 -5.05 -17.08 -3.48
N THR A 375 -4.67 -18.18 -4.15
CA THR A 375 -4.64 -18.27 -5.63
C THR A 375 -6.02 -17.97 -6.24
N LYS A 376 -7.12 -18.31 -5.55
CA LYS A 376 -8.49 -18.04 -6.01
C LYS A 376 -8.80 -16.53 -6.12
N ALA A 377 -8.11 -15.69 -5.36
CA ALA A 377 -8.27 -14.24 -5.41
C ALA A 377 -7.89 -13.65 -6.78
N GLU A 378 -6.95 -14.28 -7.48
CA GLU A 378 -6.45 -13.83 -8.79
C GLU A 378 -7.53 -13.90 -9.88
N LEU A 379 -8.51 -14.81 -9.72
CA LEU A 379 -9.67 -14.93 -10.63
C LEU A 379 -10.54 -13.67 -10.63
N PHE A 380 -10.49 -12.89 -9.54
CA PHE A 380 -11.26 -11.65 -9.40
C PHE A 380 -10.51 -10.42 -9.90
N TYR A 381 -9.29 -10.57 -10.43
CA TYR A 381 -8.61 -9.46 -11.09
C TYR A 381 -9.41 -9.00 -12.31
N LYS A 382 -9.47 -7.69 -12.49
CA LYS A 382 -10.19 -7.08 -13.62
C LYS A 382 -9.51 -7.50 -14.93
N SER A 383 -10.25 -7.98 -15.91
CA SER A 383 -9.69 -8.46 -17.19
C SER A 383 -8.87 -7.40 -17.95
N SER A 384 -9.16 -6.11 -17.74
CA SER A 384 -8.38 -5.01 -18.32
C SER A 384 -6.93 -4.95 -17.80
N THR A 385 -6.64 -5.54 -16.64
CA THR A 385 -5.29 -5.52 -16.05
C THR A 385 -4.26 -6.24 -16.92
N SER A 386 -4.69 -7.24 -17.71
CA SER A 386 -3.84 -7.89 -18.71
C SER A 386 -3.25 -6.93 -19.75
N LYS A 387 -3.92 -5.80 -20.01
CA LYS A 387 -3.50 -4.80 -21.00
C LYS A 387 -2.56 -3.74 -20.44
N LEU A 388 -2.26 -3.76 -19.13
CA LEU A 388 -1.41 -2.75 -18.48
C LEU A 388 -0.04 -2.54 -19.15
N PRO A 389 0.70 -3.58 -19.59
CA PRO A 389 1.95 -3.37 -20.31
C PRO A 389 1.74 -2.66 -21.65
N SER A 390 0.70 -3.04 -22.40
CA SER A 390 0.40 -2.42 -23.69
C SER A 390 -0.10 -0.98 -23.55
N GLU A 391 -0.83 -0.66 -22.48
CA GLU A 391 -1.25 0.71 -22.16
C GLU A 391 -0.05 1.58 -21.78
N THR A 392 0.87 1.02 -21.00
CA THR A 392 2.12 1.69 -20.60
C THR A 392 3.00 2.00 -21.82
N GLN A 393 3.14 1.05 -22.74
CA GLN A 393 3.85 1.25 -24.01
C GLN A 393 3.21 2.35 -24.87
N LYS A 394 1.88 2.36 -25.00
CA LYS A 394 1.19 3.43 -25.75
C LYS A 394 1.44 4.81 -25.14
N VAL A 395 1.32 4.93 -23.82
CA VAL A 395 1.59 6.19 -23.11
C VAL A 395 3.06 6.62 -23.28
N ARG A 396 3.99 5.66 -23.27
CA ARG A 396 5.41 5.89 -23.54
C ARG A 396 5.64 6.40 -24.96
N ASP A 397 5.06 5.76 -25.96
CA ASP A 397 5.19 6.15 -27.37
C ASP A 397 4.59 7.54 -27.61
N ASP A 398 3.41 7.82 -27.06
CA ASP A 398 2.75 9.12 -27.22
C ASP A 398 3.52 10.25 -26.54
N TYR A 399 4.18 9.98 -25.41
CA TYR A 399 5.11 10.93 -24.80
C TYR A 399 6.25 11.25 -25.75
N TYR A 400 6.90 10.23 -26.32
CA TYR A 400 8.05 10.44 -27.21
C TYR A 400 7.67 11.07 -28.55
N LYS A 401 6.44 10.85 -29.06
CA LYS A 401 5.91 11.60 -30.21
C LYS A 401 5.74 13.09 -29.90
N SER A 402 5.33 13.44 -28.68
CA SER A 402 5.12 14.82 -28.25
C SER A 402 6.39 15.57 -27.85
N LEU A 403 7.49 14.84 -27.62
CA LEU A 403 8.71 15.37 -27.01
C LEU A 403 9.50 16.33 -27.92
N PRO A 404 9.70 16.06 -29.23
CA PRO A 404 10.44 16.97 -30.12
C PRO A 404 9.82 18.37 -30.16
N ALA A 405 8.51 18.47 -30.34
CA ALA A 405 7.81 19.76 -30.38
C ALA A 405 7.97 20.56 -29.07
N LYS A 406 8.02 19.88 -27.91
CA LYS A 406 8.27 20.52 -26.61
C LYS A 406 9.72 20.94 -26.43
N LEU A 407 10.67 20.20 -26.98
CA LEU A 407 12.07 20.58 -26.98
C LEU A 407 12.31 21.81 -27.84
N ASP A 408 11.71 21.86 -29.03
CA ASP A 408 11.83 23.01 -29.93
C ASP A 408 11.27 24.27 -29.27
N THR A 409 10.10 24.19 -28.62
CA THR A 409 9.55 25.34 -27.90
C THR A 409 10.41 25.77 -26.71
N ALA A 410 10.93 24.82 -25.94
CA ALA A 410 11.82 25.10 -24.81
C ALA A 410 13.14 25.76 -25.27
N ARG A 411 13.73 25.27 -26.37
CA ARG A 411 14.98 25.81 -26.96
C ARG A 411 14.75 27.21 -27.53
N GLN A 412 13.68 27.43 -28.30
CA GLN A 412 13.34 28.75 -28.85
C GLN A 412 13.16 29.81 -27.75
N LEU A 413 12.49 29.45 -26.65
CA LEU A 413 12.30 30.35 -25.52
C LEU A 413 13.59 30.59 -24.74
N ALA A 414 14.41 29.55 -24.53
CA ALA A 414 15.71 29.67 -23.88
C ALA A 414 16.66 30.58 -24.67
N ARG A 415 16.63 30.49 -26.01
CA ARG A 415 17.41 31.33 -26.94
C ARG A 415 16.82 32.71 -27.16
N ARG A 416 15.58 32.95 -26.73
CA ARG A 416 14.81 34.18 -26.99
C ARG A 416 14.61 34.43 -28.50
N GLU A 417 14.54 33.37 -29.30
CA GLU A 417 14.25 33.45 -30.74
C GLU A 417 12.82 33.95 -30.99
N ARG A 418 11.91 33.70 -30.04
CA ARG A 418 10.54 34.22 -30.04
C ARG A 418 10.18 34.80 -28.69
N GLU A 419 9.29 35.78 -28.69
CA GLU A 419 8.68 36.29 -27.45
C GLU A 419 7.65 35.28 -26.92
N PRO A 420 7.54 35.11 -25.59
CA PRO A 420 6.50 34.29 -24.99
C PRO A 420 5.13 34.83 -25.35
N THR A 421 4.20 33.94 -25.70
CA THR A 421 2.80 34.33 -25.90
C THR A 421 2.14 34.69 -24.56
N SER A 422 1.03 35.43 -24.57
CA SER A 422 0.31 35.78 -23.33
C SER A 422 -0.04 34.56 -22.47
N ASP A 423 -0.34 33.44 -23.12
CA ASP A 423 -0.71 32.18 -22.47
C ASP A 423 0.51 31.48 -21.85
N GLU A 424 1.68 31.60 -22.47
CA GLU A 424 2.96 31.09 -21.92
C GLU A 424 3.49 31.95 -20.78
N VAL A 425 3.20 33.26 -20.79
CA VAL A 425 3.48 34.13 -19.63
C VAL A 425 2.62 33.72 -18.43
N ALA A 426 1.36 33.33 -18.67
CA ALA A 426 0.46 32.85 -17.63
C ALA A 426 0.83 31.44 -17.14
N ALA A 427 1.25 30.55 -18.05
CA ALA A 427 1.66 29.18 -17.76
C ALA A 427 2.94 28.83 -18.55
N PRO A 428 4.14 29.02 -17.95
CA PRO A 428 5.40 28.81 -18.67
C PRO A 428 5.54 27.34 -19.11
N PRO A 429 5.93 27.09 -20.36
CA PRO A 429 6.21 25.73 -20.80
C PRO A 429 7.45 25.17 -20.08
N PRO A 430 7.54 23.84 -19.94
CA PRO A 430 8.63 23.21 -19.23
C PRO A 430 9.97 23.49 -19.92
N THR A 431 10.98 23.83 -19.12
CA THR A 431 12.36 24.02 -19.59
C THR A 431 13.00 22.70 -20.00
N GLU A 432 14.11 22.74 -20.74
CA GLU A 432 14.81 21.53 -21.17
C GLU A 432 15.27 20.65 -19.99
N VAL A 433 15.69 21.27 -18.88
CA VAL A 433 16.08 20.56 -17.65
C VAL A 433 14.86 19.90 -17.00
N GLU A 434 13.73 20.60 -16.96
CA GLU A 434 12.47 20.04 -16.45
C GLU A 434 11.96 18.90 -17.35
N LEU A 435 12.13 19.00 -18.68
CA LEU A 435 11.79 17.92 -19.62
C LEU A 435 12.69 16.69 -19.42
N ARG A 436 13.98 16.86 -19.13
CA ARG A 436 14.89 15.76 -18.77
C ARG A 436 14.44 15.09 -17.46
N ALA A 437 14.13 15.88 -16.44
CA ALA A 437 13.62 15.37 -15.16
C ALA A 437 12.25 14.67 -15.32
N GLU A 438 11.35 15.23 -16.14
CA GLU A 438 10.06 14.64 -16.47
C GLU A 438 10.24 13.29 -17.16
N ARG A 439 11.16 13.20 -18.14
CA ARG A 439 11.51 11.95 -18.83
C ARG A 439 12.01 10.90 -17.84
N LEU A 440 12.96 11.26 -16.99
CA LEU A 440 13.53 10.34 -16.00
C LEU A 440 12.45 9.79 -15.06
N ASN A 441 11.61 10.67 -14.51
CA ASN A 441 10.52 10.27 -13.62
C ASN A 441 9.49 9.36 -14.32
N LYS A 442 9.17 9.66 -15.59
CA LYS A 442 8.25 8.85 -16.40
C LYS A 442 8.83 7.48 -16.73
N GLU A 443 10.08 7.40 -17.15
CA GLU A 443 10.76 6.14 -17.46
C GLU A 443 10.91 5.26 -16.21
N LEU A 444 11.29 5.85 -15.07
CA LEU A 444 11.35 5.14 -13.80
C LEU A 444 9.98 4.55 -13.44
N ARG A 445 8.92 5.35 -13.60
CA ARG A 445 7.54 4.92 -13.38
C ARG A 445 7.14 3.77 -14.31
N TRP A 446 7.34 3.91 -15.62
CA TRP A 446 6.92 2.90 -16.59
C TRP A 446 7.66 1.58 -16.39
N ARG A 447 8.99 1.62 -16.23
CA ARG A 447 9.80 0.43 -15.93
C ARG A 447 9.41 -0.20 -14.59
N GLY A 448 9.06 0.61 -13.61
CA GLY A 448 8.56 0.15 -12.31
C GLY A 448 7.20 -0.55 -12.41
N ASP A 449 6.24 0.09 -13.08
CA ASP A 449 4.88 -0.44 -13.28
C ASP A 449 4.92 -1.76 -14.10
N GLU A 450 5.78 -1.86 -15.12
CA GLU A 450 6.02 -3.10 -15.90
C GLU A 450 6.61 -4.23 -15.04
N LYS A 451 7.73 -3.96 -14.32
CA LYS A 451 8.37 -4.93 -13.43
C LYS A 451 7.45 -5.37 -12.29
N GLY A 452 6.63 -4.45 -11.77
CA GLY A 452 5.64 -4.73 -10.75
C GLY A 452 4.53 -5.64 -11.25
N TRP A 453 4.05 -5.39 -12.47
CA TRP A 453 3.04 -6.24 -13.10
C TRP A 453 3.53 -7.66 -13.35
N ASP A 454 4.78 -7.83 -13.79
CA ASP A 454 5.38 -9.14 -14.02
C ASP A 454 5.40 -10.03 -12.76
N ILE A 455 5.49 -9.42 -11.57
CA ILE A 455 5.44 -10.14 -10.29
C ILE A 455 4.01 -10.57 -9.96
N ILE A 456 3.03 -9.69 -10.18
CA ILE A 456 1.66 -9.85 -9.63
C ILE A 456 0.72 -10.59 -10.60
N ARG A 457 1.04 -10.61 -11.91
CA ARG A 457 0.21 -11.22 -12.95
C ARG A 457 -0.32 -12.62 -12.52
N PRO A 458 -1.58 -12.98 -12.84
CA PRO A 458 -2.15 -14.27 -12.45
C PRO A 458 -1.27 -15.48 -12.85
N ASP A 459 -0.72 -15.43 -14.06
CA ASP A 459 0.09 -16.53 -14.61
C ASP A 459 1.50 -16.62 -13.99
N ALA A 460 1.96 -15.59 -13.27
CA ALA A 460 3.26 -15.64 -12.61
C ALA A 460 3.18 -16.55 -11.37
N PRO A 461 4.06 -17.56 -11.25
CA PRO A 461 4.22 -18.26 -10.00
C PRO A 461 4.82 -17.32 -8.95
N VAL A 462 4.64 -17.67 -7.68
CA VAL A 462 5.32 -16.98 -6.58
C VAL A 462 6.81 -17.23 -6.69
N ASP A 463 7.61 -16.17 -6.65
CA ASP A 463 9.07 -16.27 -6.69
C ASP A 463 9.60 -17.07 -5.50
N TRP A 464 10.24 -18.21 -5.77
CA TRP A 464 10.80 -19.11 -4.74
C TRP A 464 12.30 -19.32 -4.94
N ASP A 465 13.04 -19.40 -3.83
CA ASP A 465 14.43 -19.86 -3.79
C ASP A 465 14.52 -21.04 -2.82
N SER A 466 15.17 -22.13 -3.25
CA SER A 466 15.49 -23.29 -2.41
C SER A 466 16.12 -22.94 -1.05
N ARG A 467 16.87 -21.83 -0.97
CA ARG A 467 17.51 -21.37 0.28
C ARG A 467 16.52 -20.86 1.32
N MET A 468 15.27 -20.62 0.95
CA MET A 468 14.20 -20.19 1.86
C MET A 468 13.58 -21.36 2.64
N GLU A 469 13.84 -22.59 2.20
CA GLU A 469 13.36 -23.78 2.89
C GLU A 469 13.95 -23.87 4.31
N GLY A 470 13.06 -23.99 5.31
CA GLY A 470 13.44 -23.96 6.72
C GLY A 470 13.77 -22.58 7.30
N ALA A 471 13.88 -21.54 6.48
CA ALA A 471 14.09 -20.15 6.95
C ALA A 471 12.76 -19.43 7.23
N LEU A 472 11.67 -19.84 6.59
CA LEU A 472 10.33 -19.26 6.74
C LEU A 472 9.45 -20.12 7.66
N SER A 473 8.61 -19.45 8.45
CA SER A 473 7.56 -20.07 9.26
C SER A 473 6.24 -19.33 9.08
N VAL A 474 5.12 -20.01 9.34
CA VAL A 474 3.76 -19.49 9.18
C VAL A 474 2.98 -19.66 10.47
N PHE A 475 2.16 -18.67 10.84
CA PHE A 475 1.25 -18.76 11.98
C PHE A 475 0.08 -19.71 11.69
N VAL A 476 -0.26 -20.56 12.65
CA VAL A 476 -1.31 -21.59 12.52
C VAL A 476 -2.43 -21.34 13.53
N ASP A 477 -3.58 -21.95 13.30
CA ASP A 477 -4.62 -22.06 14.31
C ASP A 477 -4.05 -22.73 15.57
N PRO A 478 -4.29 -22.13 16.76
CA PRO A 478 -3.79 -22.70 17.99
C PRO A 478 -4.47 -24.05 18.25
N GLN A 479 -3.72 -25.03 18.75
CA GLN A 479 -4.32 -26.30 19.15
C GLN A 479 -5.20 -26.06 20.39
N ASP A 480 -6.46 -26.50 20.36
CA ASP A 480 -7.50 -26.23 21.39
C ASP A 480 -7.18 -26.75 22.82
N GLY A 481 -5.95 -27.16 23.11
CA GLY A 481 -5.49 -27.69 24.40
C GLY A 481 -5.66 -26.76 25.59
N HIS A 482 -5.78 -25.45 25.39
CA HIS A 482 -5.96 -24.47 26.49
C HIS A 482 -7.42 -24.22 26.90
N SER A 483 -8.40 -24.82 26.22
CA SER A 483 -9.82 -24.60 26.55
C SER A 483 -10.35 -25.48 27.69
N ASN A 484 -9.64 -26.54 28.08
CA ASN A 484 -10.13 -27.52 29.07
C ASN A 484 -9.46 -27.46 30.46
N GLU A 485 -8.37 -26.71 30.65
CA GLU A 485 -7.73 -26.59 31.97
C GLU A 485 -8.28 -25.42 32.81
N VAL A 486 -8.81 -24.37 32.17
CA VAL A 486 -9.32 -23.16 32.87
C VAL A 486 -10.74 -23.33 33.43
N LEU A 487 -11.39 -24.49 33.21
CA LEU A 487 -12.70 -24.81 33.79
C LEU A 487 -12.63 -25.84 34.95
N LYS A 488 -11.42 -26.12 35.48
CA LYS A 488 -11.23 -27.09 36.56
C LYS A 488 -10.57 -26.57 37.84
N GLU A 489 -10.37 -25.26 37.98
CA GLU A 489 -9.99 -24.64 39.27
C GLU A 489 -11.00 -23.60 39.74
#